data_AF-A0A536ZS30-F1
#
_entry.id   AF-A0A536ZS30-F1
#
_cell.length_a   1.000
_cell.length_b   1.000
_cell.length_c   1.000
_cell.angle_alpha   90.00
_cell.angle_beta   90.00
_cell.angle_gamma   90.00
#
_symmetry.space_group_name_H-M   'P 1'
#
loop_
_entity.id
_entity.type
_entity.pdbx_description
1 polymer ?
#
loop_
_entity_poly.entity_id
_entity_poly.type
_entity_poly.pdbx_seq_one_letter_code
_entity_poly.pdbx_strand_id
1 'polypeptide(L)'
;MFVASAAAAYDVDEVALGASEKEIKQRFPHANCRALEWPTRAADRRCDDSRISFGGVEASVTFYLKRDAVEGFDVRFDQRALQPVMEFLRRRYGAPAAAGPDPVKAEWKDKAERAVLTAEQGRRRASLLVSRGTFEEELYKVR
;
A
#
# COMPACT_ATOMS: atom_id res chain seq x y z
N MET A 1 14.79 -5.93 29.03
CA MET A 1 14.85 -5.49 27.62
C MET A 1 13.42 -5.27 27.16
N PHE A 2 13.09 -4.04 26.78
CA PHE A 2 11.74 -3.67 26.36
C PHE A 2 11.43 -4.34 25.03
N VAL A 3 10.37 -5.16 25.02
CA VAL A 3 9.73 -5.63 23.78
C VAL A 3 9.23 -4.39 23.08
N ALA A 4 9.85 -4.04 21.95
CA ALA A 4 9.23 -3.09 21.05
C ALA A 4 7.91 -3.74 20.60
N SER A 5 6.78 -3.23 21.10
CA SER A 5 5.54 -3.35 20.35
C SER A 5 5.80 -2.65 19.03
N ALA A 6 6.29 -3.42 18.06
CA ALA A 6 6.13 -3.11 16.66
C ALA A 6 4.61 -3.10 16.44
N ALA A 7 3.98 -1.95 16.69
CA ALA A 7 2.86 -1.57 15.84
C ALA A 7 3.41 -1.75 14.43
N ALA A 8 2.99 -2.83 13.77
CA ALA A 8 3.55 -3.24 12.51
C ALA A 8 3.38 -2.07 11.55
N ALA A 9 4.47 -1.37 11.24
CA ALA A 9 4.48 -0.33 10.23
C ALA A 9 3.91 -0.98 8.97
N TYR A 10 2.85 -0.40 8.40
CA TYR A 10 2.17 -1.00 7.26
C TYR A 10 3.17 -1.11 6.09
N ASP A 11 3.52 -2.34 5.73
CA ASP A 11 4.57 -2.63 4.76
C ASP A 11 4.15 -3.66 3.72
N VAL A 12 4.83 -3.63 2.58
CA VAL A 12 4.79 -4.67 1.56
C VAL A 12 6.21 -5.19 1.37
N ASP A 13 6.40 -6.46 1.75
CA ASP A 13 7.72 -7.11 1.79
C ASP A 13 8.80 -6.28 2.50
N GLU A 14 8.50 -5.72 3.68
CA GLU A 14 9.41 -4.86 4.47
C GLU A 14 9.63 -3.44 3.94
N VAL A 15 9.06 -3.09 2.78
CA VAL A 15 9.01 -1.69 2.31
C VAL A 15 7.80 -1.00 2.94
N ALA A 16 8.07 -0.14 3.91
CA ALA A 16 7.07 0.66 4.62
C ALA A 16 7.00 2.10 4.10
N LEU A 17 6.05 2.88 4.63
CA LEU A 17 6.01 4.32 4.43
C LEU A 17 7.31 4.97 4.93
N GLY A 18 7.81 5.97 4.19
CA GLY A 18 9.10 6.63 4.46
C GLY A 18 10.33 5.93 3.87
N ALA A 19 10.20 4.71 3.32
CA ALA A 19 11.30 4.04 2.63
C ALA A 19 11.77 4.83 1.39
N SER A 20 13.05 4.70 1.05
CA SER A 20 13.67 5.34 -0.10
C SER A 20 13.46 4.57 -1.41
N GLU A 21 13.67 5.22 -2.56
CA GLU A 21 13.66 4.51 -3.85
C GLU A 21 14.71 3.39 -3.90
N LYS A 22 15.84 3.59 -3.20
CA LYS A 22 16.89 2.58 -3.09
C LYS A 22 16.40 1.31 -2.40
N GLU A 23 15.68 1.46 -1.29
CA GLU A 23 15.10 0.32 -0.55
C GLU A 23 14.06 -0.41 -1.40
N ILE A 24 13.22 0.32 -2.15
CA ILE A 24 12.29 -0.29 -3.11
C ILE A 24 13.05 -1.14 -4.11
N LYS A 25 14.08 -0.61 -4.76
CA LYS A 25 14.85 -1.33 -5.79
C LYS A 25 15.63 -2.53 -5.25
N GLN A 26 16.02 -2.51 -3.98
CA GLN A 26 16.65 -3.65 -3.32
C GLN A 26 15.66 -4.80 -3.12
N ARG A 27 14.41 -4.49 -2.75
CA ARG A 27 13.40 -5.51 -2.47
C ARG A 27 12.61 -5.95 -3.69
N PHE A 28 12.38 -5.02 -4.62
CA PHE A 28 11.66 -5.17 -5.87
C PHE A 28 12.62 -4.86 -7.04
N PRO A 29 13.51 -5.79 -7.40
CA PRO A 29 14.52 -5.56 -8.43
C PRO A 29 13.92 -5.35 -9.83
N HIS A 30 12.65 -5.70 -10.03
CA HIS A 30 11.90 -5.49 -11.27
C HIS A 30 11.05 -4.21 -11.25
N ALA A 31 11.07 -3.44 -10.16
CA ALA A 31 10.32 -2.20 -10.06
C ALA A 31 10.83 -1.16 -11.06
N ASN A 32 9.92 -0.65 -11.89
CA ASN A 32 10.19 0.44 -12.81
C ASN A 32 9.89 1.78 -12.13
N CYS A 33 10.93 2.51 -11.76
CA CYS A 33 10.83 3.82 -11.11
C CYS A 33 10.97 4.97 -12.12
N ARG A 34 9.98 5.86 -12.15
CA ARG A 34 9.92 7.01 -13.05
C ARG A 34 9.33 8.23 -12.35
N ALA A 35 9.61 9.42 -12.89
CA ALA A 35 8.90 10.62 -12.50
C ALA A 35 7.42 10.50 -12.90
N LEU A 36 6.53 11.08 -12.10
CA LEU A 36 5.15 11.28 -12.51
C LEU A 36 5.12 12.32 -13.63
N GLU A 37 4.35 12.04 -14.68
CA GLU A 37 4.14 12.98 -15.78
C GLU A 37 3.51 14.29 -15.28
N TRP A 38 2.66 14.20 -14.24
CA TRP A 38 2.02 15.33 -13.57
C TRP A 38 2.29 15.23 -12.06
N PRO A 39 3.39 15.84 -11.55
CA PRO A 39 3.72 15.80 -10.13
C PRO A 39 2.62 16.46 -9.28
N THR A 40 2.29 15.82 -8.16
CA THR A 40 1.32 16.34 -7.20
C THR A 40 2.00 16.74 -5.89
N ARG A 41 1.22 17.26 -4.94
CA ARG A 41 1.72 17.49 -3.58
C ARG A 41 2.04 16.17 -2.87
N ALA A 42 1.28 15.11 -3.18
CA ALA A 42 1.44 13.78 -2.59
C ALA A 42 2.63 13.00 -3.16
N ALA A 43 2.98 13.19 -4.43
CA ALA A 43 4.06 12.42 -5.06
C ALA A 43 4.69 13.16 -6.24
N ASP A 44 5.99 12.96 -6.44
CA ASP A 44 6.74 13.38 -7.63
C ASP A 44 7.26 12.18 -8.45
N ARG A 45 7.32 11.00 -7.85
CA ARG A 45 7.80 9.78 -8.47
C ARG A 45 6.90 8.59 -8.18
N ARG A 46 7.01 7.57 -9.03
CA ARG A 46 6.28 6.33 -8.93
C ARG A 46 7.18 5.16 -9.28
N CYS A 47 7.13 4.09 -8.49
CA CYS A 47 7.76 2.81 -8.79
C CYS A 47 6.70 1.72 -8.95
N ASP A 48 6.71 1.04 -10.09
CA ASP A 48 5.75 -0.01 -10.43
C ASP A 48 6.42 -1.37 -10.50
N ASP A 49 5.93 -2.34 -9.74
CA ASP A 49 6.25 -3.75 -9.96
C ASP A 49 4.97 -4.52 -10.28
N SER A 50 4.93 -5.12 -11.47
CA SER A 50 3.75 -5.79 -12.00
C SER A 50 3.56 -7.22 -11.51
N ARG A 51 4.60 -7.81 -10.89
CA ARG A 51 4.61 -9.23 -10.50
C ARG A 51 5.32 -9.41 -9.17
N ILE A 52 4.55 -9.27 -8.10
CA ILE A 52 4.99 -9.54 -6.73
C ILE A 52 4.18 -10.69 -6.13
N SER A 53 4.70 -11.29 -5.06
CA SER A 53 3.93 -12.21 -4.22
C SER A 53 3.56 -11.49 -2.93
N PHE A 54 2.26 -11.28 -2.70
CA PHE A 54 1.76 -10.61 -1.50
C PHE A 54 0.87 -11.56 -0.72
N GLY A 55 1.26 -11.95 0.50
CA GLY A 55 0.50 -12.92 1.29
C GLY A 55 0.31 -14.27 0.57
N GLY A 56 1.24 -14.66 -0.31
CA GLY A 56 1.17 -15.88 -1.10
C GLY A 56 0.33 -15.78 -2.38
N VAL A 57 -0.17 -14.59 -2.75
CA VAL A 57 -0.95 -14.39 -3.97
C VAL A 57 -0.23 -13.49 -4.97
N GLU A 58 -0.48 -13.69 -6.26
CA GLU A 58 0.06 -12.83 -7.32
C GLU A 58 -0.60 -11.44 -7.26
N ALA A 59 0.23 -10.41 -7.21
CA ALA A 59 -0.19 -9.03 -7.13
C ALA A 59 0.74 -8.12 -7.94
N SER A 60 0.30 -6.87 -8.10
CA SER A 60 1.14 -5.76 -8.55
C SER A 60 1.17 -4.70 -7.48
N VAL A 61 2.29 -4.00 -7.32
CA VAL A 61 2.43 -2.88 -6.40
C VAL A 61 2.85 -1.61 -7.14
N THR A 62 2.28 -0.50 -6.71
CA THR A 62 2.70 0.83 -7.12
C THR A 62 3.08 1.62 -5.88
N PHE A 63 4.34 2.03 -5.76
CA PHE A 63 4.80 2.97 -4.75
C PHE A 63 4.77 4.39 -5.28
N TYR A 64 4.34 5.33 -4.45
CA TYR A 64 4.33 6.75 -4.72
C TYR A 64 5.29 7.45 -3.77
N LEU A 65 6.25 8.19 -4.34
CA LEU A 65 7.31 8.84 -3.57
C LEU A 65 7.23 10.34 -3.69
N LYS A 66 7.59 11.02 -2.60
CA LYS A 66 7.85 12.45 -2.55
C LYS A 66 9.21 12.69 -1.92
N ARG A 67 10.08 13.46 -2.56
CA ARG A 67 11.44 13.76 -2.03
C ARG A 67 12.20 12.49 -1.58
N ASP A 68 12.15 11.44 -2.40
CA ASP A 68 12.79 10.14 -2.14
C ASP A 68 12.27 9.40 -0.88
N ALA A 69 11.01 9.63 -0.50
CA ALA A 69 10.35 8.87 0.56
C ALA A 69 8.99 8.38 0.08
N VAL A 70 8.66 7.10 0.37
CA VAL A 70 7.33 6.54 0.10
C VAL A 70 6.28 7.26 0.94
N GLU A 71 5.32 7.89 0.27
CA GLU A 71 4.17 8.56 0.91
C GLU A 71 2.92 7.66 0.91
N GLY A 72 2.86 6.72 -0.03
CA GLY A 72 1.81 5.73 -0.13
C GLY A 72 2.14 4.65 -1.15
N PHE A 73 1.48 3.51 -1.04
CA PHE A 73 1.56 2.44 -2.03
C PHE A 73 0.22 1.74 -2.20
N ASP A 74 -0.03 1.26 -3.41
CA ASP A 74 -1.25 0.54 -3.79
C ASP A 74 -0.87 -0.87 -4.26
N VAL A 75 -1.38 -1.89 -3.57
CA VAL A 75 -1.22 -3.29 -3.96
C VAL A 75 -2.52 -3.75 -4.59
N ARG A 76 -2.46 -4.20 -5.85
CA ARG A 76 -3.61 -4.73 -6.60
C ARG A 76 -3.47 -6.22 -6.83
N PHE A 77 -4.53 -6.97 -6.57
CA PHE A 77 -4.56 -8.42 -6.71
C PHE A 77 -5.93 -8.89 -7.20
N ASP A 78 -6.04 -10.15 -7.61
CA ASP A 78 -7.33 -10.70 -8.07
C ASP A 78 -8.33 -10.79 -6.91
N GLN A 79 -9.55 -10.32 -7.11
CA GLN A 79 -10.56 -10.27 -6.05
C GLN A 79 -10.91 -11.65 -5.48
N ARG A 80 -10.67 -12.75 -6.22
CA ARG A 80 -10.82 -14.12 -5.72
C ARG A 80 -9.89 -14.42 -4.54
N ALA A 81 -8.77 -13.72 -4.44
CA ALA A 81 -7.81 -13.81 -3.34
C ALA A 81 -8.13 -12.90 -2.15
N LEU A 82 -9.28 -12.22 -2.12
CA LEU A 82 -9.64 -11.28 -1.06
C LEU A 82 -9.61 -11.91 0.34
N GLN A 83 -10.15 -13.12 0.51
CA GLN A 83 -10.18 -13.79 1.82
C GLN A 83 -8.76 -14.17 2.29
N PRO A 84 -7.92 -14.86 1.48
CA PRO A 84 -6.51 -15.09 1.84
C PRO A 84 -5.75 -13.81 2.20
N VAL A 85 -5.91 -12.73 1.42
CA VAL A 85 -5.23 -11.46 1.69
C VAL A 85 -5.74 -10.81 2.97
N MET A 86 -7.04 -10.83 3.25
CA MET A 86 -7.61 -10.32 4.50
C MET A 86 -7.05 -11.07 5.71
N GLU A 87 -6.93 -12.39 5.65
CA GLU A 87 -6.34 -13.19 6.74
C GLU A 87 -4.86 -12.88 6.93
N PHE A 88 -4.11 -12.75 5.84
CA PHE A 88 -2.71 -12.32 5.88
C PHE A 88 -2.57 -10.96 6.55
N LEU A 89 -3.37 -9.97 6.14
CA LEU A 89 -3.35 -8.62 6.72
C LEU A 89 -3.72 -8.62 8.20
N ARG A 90 -4.69 -9.43 8.62
CA ARG A 90 -5.04 -9.55 10.05
C ARG A 90 -3.89 -10.10 10.89
N ARG A 91 -3.09 -11.02 10.34
CA ARG A 91 -1.89 -11.54 11.02
C ARG A 91 -0.76 -10.51 11.02
N ARG A 92 -0.60 -9.76 9.93
CA ARG A 92 0.51 -8.81 9.75
C ARG A 92 0.27 -7.48 10.46
N TYR A 93 -0.90 -6.89 10.31
CA TYR A 93 -1.29 -5.56 10.80
C TYR A 93 -2.16 -5.61 12.06
N GLY A 94 -2.58 -6.80 12.50
CA GLY A 94 -3.51 -6.98 13.61
C GLY A 94 -4.97 -6.82 13.20
N ALA A 95 -5.86 -6.66 14.18
CA ALA A 95 -7.28 -6.48 13.91
C ALA A 95 -7.54 -5.15 13.18
N PRO A 96 -8.41 -5.12 12.15
CA PRO A 96 -8.78 -3.87 11.50
C PRO A 96 -9.54 -2.96 12.47
N ALA A 97 -9.29 -1.66 12.36
CA ALA A 97 -9.99 -0.63 13.13
C ALA A 97 -11.47 -0.51 12.69
N ALA A 98 -11.76 -0.80 11.42
CA ALA A 98 -13.12 -0.88 10.90
C ALA A 98 -13.23 -1.97 9.82
N ALA A 99 -14.39 -2.61 9.75
CA ALA A 99 -14.82 -3.41 8.61
C ALA A 99 -16.11 -2.78 8.07
N GLY A 100 -16.18 -2.54 6.76
CA GLY A 100 -17.22 -1.72 6.15
C GLY A 100 -18.09 -2.47 5.13
N PRO A 101 -19.14 -1.81 4.63
CA PRO A 101 -19.87 -2.27 3.45
C PRO A 101 -19.03 -2.07 2.18
N ASP A 102 -19.47 -2.71 1.08
CA ASP A 102 -18.87 -2.51 -0.24
C ASP A 102 -18.72 -1.00 -0.60
N PRO A 103 -17.56 -0.58 -1.14
CA PRO A 103 -16.40 -1.39 -1.49
C PRO A 103 -15.35 -1.55 -0.38
N VAL A 104 -15.49 -0.89 0.77
CA VAL A 104 -14.48 -0.91 1.85
C VAL A 104 -14.63 -2.18 2.68
N LYS A 105 -13.66 -3.09 2.57
CA LYS A 105 -13.71 -4.38 3.26
C LYS A 105 -13.08 -4.32 4.64
N ALA A 106 -11.98 -3.59 4.78
CA ALA A 106 -11.32 -3.39 6.05
C ALA A 106 -10.45 -2.13 6.01
N GLU A 107 -10.27 -1.53 7.18
CA GLU A 107 -9.39 -0.39 7.39
C GLU A 107 -8.55 -0.62 8.64
N TRP A 108 -7.26 -0.36 8.52
CA TRP A 108 -6.32 -0.24 9.63
C TRP A 108 -5.84 1.21 9.70
N LYS A 109 -5.69 1.73 10.92
CA LYS A 109 -5.23 3.08 11.15
C LYS A 109 -4.34 3.11 12.39
N ASP A 110 -3.15 3.67 12.24
CA ASP A 110 -2.25 3.98 13.35
C ASP A 110 -1.67 5.37 13.15
N LYS A 111 -1.89 6.26 14.14
CA LYS A 111 -1.47 7.67 14.11
C LYS A 111 -1.86 8.37 12.79
N ALA A 112 -0.87 8.63 11.94
CA ALA A 112 -1.01 9.33 10.66
C ALA A 112 -1.02 8.39 9.45
N GLU A 113 -0.90 7.07 9.67
CA GLU A 113 -0.89 6.05 8.63
C GLU A 113 -2.23 5.34 8.56
N ARG A 114 -2.61 4.95 7.34
CA ARG A 114 -3.86 4.28 7.05
C ARG A 114 -3.61 3.19 6.01
N ALA A 115 -4.23 2.03 6.21
CA ALA A 115 -4.29 0.97 5.22
C ALA A 115 -5.76 0.62 4.95
N VAL A 116 -6.21 0.78 3.71
CA VAL A 116 -7.61 0.55 3.30
C VAL A 116 -7.65 -0.56 2.28
N LEU A 117 -8.35 -1.64 2.61
CA LEU A 117 -8.63 -2.74 1.71
C LEU A 117 -9.99 -2.53 1.03
N THR A 118 -9.97 -2.43 -0.30
CA THR A 118 -11.15 -2.19 -1.13
C THR A 118 -11.38 -3.33 -2.11
N ALA A 119 -12.65 -3.71 -2.29
CA ALA A 119 -13.09 -4.64 -3.32
C ALA A 119 -14.51 -4.26 -3.74
N GLU A 120 -14.68 -3.79 -4.98
CA GLU A 120 -15.97 -3.45 -5.57
C GLU A 120 -16.65 -4.68 -6.17
N GLN A 121 -17.97 -4.80 -6.04
CA GLN A 121 -18.72 -5.83 -6.76
C GLN A 121 -18.64 -5.60 -8.28
N GLY A 122 -18.39 -6.67 -9.05
CA GLY A 122 -18.27 -6.61 -10.51
C GLY A 122 -16.89 -6.17 -11.02
N ARG A 123 -15.96 -5.75 -10.15
CA ARG A 123 -14.55 -5.59 -10.52
C ARG A 123 -13.82 -6.93 -10.45
N ARG A 124 -12.75 -7.05 -11.23
CA ARG A 124 -11.86 -8.22 -11.18
C ARG A 124 -10.79 -8.10 -10.10
N ARG A 125 -10.38 -6.88 -9.77
CA ARG A 125 -9.25 -6.62 -8.88
C ARG A 125 -9.72 -5.95 -7.59
N ALA A 126 -9.12 -6.36 -6.49
CA ALA A 126 -9.15 -5.67 -5.21
C ALA A 126 -7.87 -4.85 -5.05
N SER A 127 -7.90 -3.85 -4.16
CA SER A 127 -6.77 -2.96 -3.85
C SER A 127 -6.57 -2.87 -2.34
N LEU A 128 -5.31 -2.85 -1.92
CA LEU A 128 -4.89 -2.37 -0.62
C LEU A 128 -4.12 -1.08 -0.82
N LEU A 129 -4.68 0.03 -0.37
CA LEU A 129 -4.02 1.33 -0.37
C LEU A 129 -3.47 1.62 1.01
N VAL A 130 -2.16 1.79 1.11
CA VAL A 130 -1.48 2.21 2.34
C VAL A 130 -0.94 3.61 2.12
N SER A 131 -1.18 4.53 3.04
CA SER A 131 -0.76 5.92 2.88
C SER A 131 -0.60 6.64 4.21
N ARG A 132 0.10 7.78 4.20
CA ARG A 132 0.19 8.69 5.35
C ARG A 132 -0.39 10.07 5.07
N GLY A 133 -0.94 10.68 6.13
CA GLY A 133 -1.42 12.05 6.10
C GLY A 133 -2.53 12.27 5.06
N THR A 134 -2.40 13.32 4.26
CA THR A 134 -3.38 13.73 3.24
C THR A 134 -3.10 13.14 1.86
N PHE A 135 -2.33 12.06 1.78
CA PHE A 135 -1.88 11.47 0.51
C PHE A 135 -3.03 11.20 -0.45
N GLU A 136 -4.08 10.51 0.00
CA GLU A 136 -5.25 10.16 -0.84
C GLU A 136 -5.94 11.40 -1.41
N GLU A 137 -6.08 12.45 -0.60
CA GLU A 137 -6.72 13.70 -1.00
C GLU A 137 -5.88 14.49 -2.01
N GLU A 138 -4.56 14.40 -1.92
CA GLU A 138 -3.62 15.20 -2.69
C GLU A 138 -3.07 14.48 -3.93
N LEU A 139 -3.20 13.15 -4.03
CA LEU A 139 -2.70 12.36 -5.16
C LEU A 139 -3.42 12.69 -6.48
N TYR A 140 -4.72 13.00 -6.42
CA TYR A 140 -5.55 13.26 -7.61
C TYR A 140 -5.75 14.75 -7.90
N LYS A 141 -5.23 15.65 -7.05
CA LYS A 141 -5.25 17.09 -7.28
C LYS A 141 -4.09 17.47 -8.19
N VAL A 142 -4.31 17.31 -9.48
CA VAL A 142 -3.43 17.79 -10.55
C VAL A 142 -3.41 19.33 -10.52
N ARG A 143 -2.23 19.93 -10.67
CA ARG A 143 -2.07 21.38 -10.80
C ARG A 143 -1.98 21.80 -12.26
#